data_AF-W1XA33-F1
#
_entry.id   AF-W1XA33-F1
#
_cell.length_a   1.000
_cell.length_b   1.000
_cell.length_c   1.000
_cell.angle_alpha   90.00
_cell.angle_beta   90.00
_cell.angle_gamma   90.00
#
_symmetry.space_group_name_H-M   'P 1'
#
loop_
_entity.id
_entity.type
_entity.pdbx_description
1 polymer ?
#
loop_
_entity_poly.entity_id
_entity_poly.type
_entity_poly.pdbx_seq_one_letter_code
_entity_poly.pdbx_strand_id
1 'polypeptide(L)'
;GMKPLHKLLMLDGTTLALKGEVKDAYKGTAYGLTMDEKTQKIYVGGRDYINEIDAKNQTLLRTIPLKDPRPQITSVQNLAVDSASDRAFVVVFDHDDRSGTKDGLYIFDLRDGKQLGYVHTGAGANAVKYNPKYNELYVTNFTSGTISVVDATKYSITREFNMP
;
A
#
# COMPACT_ATOMS: atom_id res chain seq x y z
N GLY A 1 22.01 10.81 17.57
CA GLY A 1 21.83 9.62 16.70
C GLY A 1 21.38 10.09 15.32
N MET A 2 21.80 9.39 14.25
CA MET A 2 21.36 9.72 12.89
C MET A 2 19.84 9.58 12.78
N LYS A 3 19.18 10.62 12.30
CA LYS A 3 17.76 10.52 11.93
C LYS A 3 17.66 9.64 10.67
N PRO A 4 16.68 8.71 10.59
CA PRO A 4 16.43 7.98 9.37
C PRO A 4 16.17 8.95 8.21
N LEU A 5 16.83 8.72 7.07
CA LEU A 5 16.63 9.48 5.86
C LEU A 5 15.85 8.61 4.87
N HIS A 6 14.67 9.07 4.45
CA HIS A 6 13.85 8.39 3.47
C HIS A 6 13.85 9.19 2.17
N LYS A 7 14.20 8.53 1.05
CA LYS A 7 14.33 9.17 -0.26
C LYS A 7 13.64 8.35 -1.33
N LEU A 8 12.95 9.03 -2.24
CA LEU A 8 12.46 8.41 -3.48
C LEU A 8 13.39 8.84 -4.60
N LEU A 9 14.27 7.93 -5.01
CA LEU A 9 15.21 8.16 -6.10
C LEU A 9 14.58 7.75 -7.42
N MET A 10 14.76 8.59 -8.44
CA MET A 10 14.37 8.31 -9.81
C MET A 10 15.61 7.87 -10.56
N LEU A 11 15.63 6.64 -11.05
CA LEU A 11 16.75 6.07 -11.78
C LEU A 11 16.37 5.85 -13.25
N ASP A 12 17.35 5.94 -14.13
CA ASP A 12 17.21 5.46 -15.50
C ASP A 12 17.12 3.92 -15.50
N GLY A 13 16.07 3.36 -16.12
CA GLY A 13 15.81 1.92 -16.09
C GLY A 13 16.81 1.07 -16.88
N THR A 14 17.65 1.68 -17.74
CA THR A 14 18.64 0.97 -18.56
C THR A 14 20.03 1.05 -17.94
N THR A 15 20.38 2.22 -17.41
CA THR A 15 21.74 2.55 -16.96
C THR A 15 21.88 2.63 -15.44
N LEU A 16 20.76 2.68 -14.71
CA LEU A 16 20.67 2.97 -13.26
C LEU A 16 21.25 4.33 -12.86
N ALA A 17 21.52 5.21 -13.83
CA ALA A 17 21.94 6.57 -13.55
C ALA A 17 20.86 7.33 -12.76
N LEU A 18 21.27 8.08 -11.74
CA LEU A 18 20.38 8.92 -10.96
C LEU A 18 19.83 10.05 -11.83
N LYS A 19 18.52 10.07 -12.04
CA LYS A 19 17.80 11.12 -12.77
C LYS A 19 17.28 12.23 -11.85
N GLY A 20 17.08 11.91 -10.58
CA GLY A 20 16.59 12.87 -9.60
C GLY A 20 16.10 12.23 -8.31
N GLU A 21 15.57 13.06 -7.43
CA GLU A 21 14.97 12.68 -6.17
C GLU A 21 13.66 13.46 -6.01
N VAL A 22 12.59 12.76 -5.63
CA VAL A 22 11.32 13.42 -5.33
C VAL A 22 11.38 13.96 -3.91
N LYS A 23 11.41 15.30 -3.78
CA LYS A 23 11.37 15.98 -2.48
C LYS A 23 10.06 15.68 -1.76
N ASP A 24 10.14 15.50 -0.44
CA ASP A 24 9.00 15.27 0.46
C ASP A 24 8.17 14.02 0.13
N ALA A 25 8.71 13.09 -0.67
CA ALA A 25 8.05 11.83 -1.01
C ALA A 25 7.74 10.96 0.24
N TYR A 26 8.41 11.22 1.36
CA TYR A 26 8.22 10.56 2.63
C TYR A 26 8.03 11.59 3.76
N LYS A 27 6.96 11.45 4.55
CA LYS A 27 6.79 12.18 5.83
C LYS A 27 7.36 11.44 7.05
N GLY A 28 7.76 10.19 6.85
CA GLY A 28 8.29 9.27 7.85
C GLY A 28 8.53 7.90 7.22
N THR A 29 8.73 6.86 8.04
CA THR A 29 8.93 5.50 7.56
C THR A 29 7.75 5.03 6.70
N ALA A 30 8.05 4.60 5.48
CA ALA A 30 7.08 4.01 4.55
C ALA A 30 7.81 2.96 3.70
N TYR A 31 7.14 1.82 3.49
CA TYR A 31 7.66 0.72 2.68
C TYR A 31 6.85 0.50 1.41
N GLY A 32 5.56 0.86 1.44
CA GLY A 32 4.70 0.72 0.28
C GLY A 32 5.07 1.73 -0.81
N LEU A 33 5.33 1.22 -2.01
CA LEU A 33 5.57 1.99 -3.22
C LEU A 33 4.87 1.31 -4.39
N THR A 34 4.04 2.03 -5.12
CA THR A 34 3.39 1.52 -6.34
C THR A 34 3.26 2.61 -7.39
N MET A 35 3.13 2.22 -8.65
CA MET A 35 2.91 3.12 -9.77
C MET A 35 1.61 2.75 -10.47
N ASP A 36 0.78 3.75 -10.73
CA ASP A 36 -0.34 3.64 -11.66
C ASP A 36 0.10 4.13 -13.03
N GLU A 37 0.37 3.18 -13.92
CA GLU A 37 0.81 3.45 -15.29
C GLU A 37 -0.21 4.25 -16.09
N LYS A 38 -1.51 4.13 -15.80
CA LYS A 38 -2.56 4.85 -16.56
C LYS A 38 -2.52 6.34 -16.27
N THR A 39 -2.32 6.71 -15.02
CA THR A 39 -2.29 8.11 -14.58
C THR A 39 -0.88 8.68 -14.46
N GLN A 40 0.16 7.85 -14.65
CA GLN A 40 1.57 8.19 -14.44
C GLN A 40 1.82 8.78 -13.04
N LYS A 41 1.17 8.19 -12.04
CA LYS A 41 1.30 8.57 -10.63
C LYS A 41 2.01 7.50 -9.85
N ILE A 42 2.89 7.91 -8.94
CA ILE A 42 3.51 7.07 -7.93
C ILE A 42 2.79 7.31 -6.60
N TYR A 43 2.58 6.23 -5.84
CA TYR A 43 2.02 6.30 -4.50
C TYR A 43 2.99 5.70 -3.49
N VAL A 44 3.25 6.45 -2.43
CA VAL A 44 4.05 6.00 -1.26
C VAL A 44 3.12 5.89 -0.06
N GLY A 45 3.06 4.71 0.55
CA GLY A 45 2.20 4.42 1.71
C GLY A 45 3.00 4.38 3.01
N GLY A 46 2.77 5.36 3.88
CA GLY A 46 3.27 5.40 5.26
C GLY A 46 2.18 5.02 6.27
N ARG A 47 2.54 5.05 7.56
CA ARG A 47 1.66 4.63 8.66
C ARG A 47 0.31 5.38 8.69
N ASP A 48 0.34 6.69 8.45
CA ASP A 48 -0.80 7.60 8.59
C ASP A 48 -1.03 8.45 7.33
N TYR A 49 -0.37 8.11 6.21
CA TYR A 49 -0.50 8.86 4.97
C TYR A 49 -0.28 8.02 3.72
N ILE A 50 -0.86 8.48 2.61
CA ILE A 50 -0.45 8.12 1.26
C ILE A 50 0.02 9.40 0.56
N ASN A 51 1.23 9.40 0.04
CA ASN A 51 1.71 10.47 -0.84
C ASN A 51 1.41 10.11 -2.28
N GLU A 52 0.81 11.05 -3.01
CA GLU A 52 0.55 10.95 -4.46
C GLU A 52 1.56 11.84 -5.18
N ILE A 53 2.30 11.25 -6.11
CA ILE A 53 3.48 11.84 -6.76
C ILE A 53 3.29 11.79 -8.27
N ASP A 54 3.62 12.87 -8.96
CA ASP A 54 3.71 12.90 -10.41
C ASP A 54 5.02 12.21 -10.85
N ALA A 55 4.90 11.07 -11.53
CA ALA A 55 6.06 10.29 -11.94
C ALA A 55 6.91 11.00 -13.01
N LYS A 56 6.24 11.78 -13.87
CA LYS A 56 6.89 12.47 -14.99
C LYS A 56 7.66 13.68 -14.51
N ASN A 57 7.03 14.49 -13.66
CA ASN A 57 7.59 15.74 -13.17
C ASN A 57 8.43 15.54 -11.88
N GLN A 58 8.37 14.35 -11.27
CA GLN A 58 9.11 14.01 -10.05
C GLN A 58 8.75 14.93 -8.87
N THR A 59 7.47 15.27 -8.76
CA THR A 59 6.95 16.20 -7.75
C THR A 59 5.86 15.56 -6.92
N LEU A 60 5.90 15.78 -5.61
CA LEU A 60 4.77 15.48 -4.73
C LEU A 60 3.56 16.34 -5.16
N LEU A 61 2.43 15.71 -5.46
CA LEU A 61 1.19 16.39 -5.77
C LEU A 61 0.42 16.72 -4.50
N ARG A 62 0.27 15.72 -3.61
CA ARG A 62 -0.40 15.88 -2.32
C ARG A 62 -0.10 14.74 -1.36
N THR A 63 -0.37 14.99 -0.08
CA THR A 63 -0.42 13.98 0.97
C THR A 63 -1.86 13.75 1.39
N ILE A 64 -2.31 12.50 1.33
CA ILE A 64 -3.64 12.04 1.74
C ILE A 64 -3.50 11.44 3.16
N PRO A 65 -4.09 12.04 4.20
CA PRO A 65 -4.01 11.49 5.56
C PRO A 65 -4.93 10.29 5.73
N LEU A 66 -4.45 9.19 6.30
CA LEU A 66 -5.26 8.02 6.64
C LEU A 66 -5.98 8.29 7.97
N LYS A 67 -7.26 8.64 7.91
CA LYS A 67 -8.00 9.16 9.07
C LYS A 67 -8.48 8.05 9.99
N ASP A 68 -8.05 8.11 11.25
CA ASP A 68 -8.48 7.24 12.35
C ASP A 68 -8.67 5.76 11.97
N PRO A 69 -7.65 5.10 11.38
CA PRO A 69 -7.81 3.76 10.87
C PRO A 69 -8.19 2.78 11.99
N ARG A 70 -9.14 1.89 11.67
CA ARG A 70 -9.62 0.82 12.53
C ARG A 70 -9.59 -0.51 11.77
N PRO A 71 -8.79 -1.51 12.21
CA PRO A 71 -7.83 -1.45 13.31
C PRO A 71 -6.71 -0.43 13.11
N GLN A 72 -5.93 -0.14 14.17
CA GLN A 72 -4.86 0.84 14.08
C GLN A 72 -3.72 0.33 13.19
N ILE A 73 -3.29 1.15 12.24
CA ILE A 73 -2.15 0.81 11.37
C ILE A 73 -0.86 0.88 12.16
N THR A 74 -0.12 -0.23 12.17
CA THR A 74 1.17 -0.35 12.85
C THR A 74 2.33 -0.17 11.89
N SER A 75 2.39 -0.98 10.84
CA SER A 75 3.37 -0.90 9.74
C SER A 75 2.72 -1.21 8.40
N VAL A 76 2.74 -0.24 7.48
CA VAL A 76 2.34 -0.47 6.09
C VAL A 76 3.45 -1.23 5.37
N GLN A 77 3.12 -2.38 4.80
CA GLN A 77 4.07 -3.22 4.08
C GLN A 77 4.04 -2.93 2.57
N ASN A 78 2.85 -2.78 2.00
CA ASN A 78 2.66 -2.56 0.57
C ASN A 78 1.31 -1.87 0.29
N LEU A 79 1.14 -1.40 -0.95
CA LEU A 79 -0.14 -0.89 -1.43
C LEU A 79 -0.35 -1.16 -2.92
N ALA A 80 -1.62 -1.26 -3.29
CA ALA A 80 -2.10 -1.18 -4.67
C ALA A 80 -3.15 -0.06 -4.76
N VAL A 81 -3.43 0.42 -5.96
CA VAL A 81 -4.42 1.47 -6.20
C VAL A 81 -5.41 1.07 -7.29
N ASP A 82 -6.64 1.51 -7.14
CA ASP A 82 -7.68 1.57 -8.16
C ASP A 82 -8.04 3.03 -8.39
N SER A 83 -7.28 3.69 -9.25
CA SER A 83 -7.49 5.11 -9.59
C SER A 83 -8.78 5.37 -10.36
N ALA A 84 -9.38 4.34 -10.97
CA ALA A 84 -10.66 4.49 -11.66
C ALA A 84 -11.83 4.69 -10.69
N SER A 85 -11.68 4.20 -9.45
CA SER A 85 -12.69 4.31 -8.40
C SER A 85 -12.21 5.07 -7.16
N ASP A 86 -11.06 5.76 -7.26
CA ASP A 86 -10.41 6.48 -6.15
C ASP A 86 -10.18 5.63 -4.89
N ARG A 87 -9.60 4.42 -5.03
CA ARG A 87 -9.32 3.54 -3.88
C ARG A 87 -7.85 3.19 -3.76
N ALA A 88 -7.37 3.11 -2.52
CA ALA A 88 -6.11 2.51 -2.16
C ALA A 88 -6.34 1.24 -1.33
N PHE A 89 -5.55 0.22 -1.62
CA PHE A 89 -5.55 -1.08 -0.96
C PHE A 89 -4.21 -1.22 -0.26
N VAL A 90 -4.21 -1.16 1.07
CA VAL A 90 -2.98 -1.08 1.89
C VAL A 90 -2.88 -2.32 2.73
N VAL A 91 -1.77 -3.05 2.66
CA VAL A 91 -1.52 -4.21 3.52
C VAL A 91 -0.67 -3.81 4.71
N VAL A 92 -1.09 -4.29 5.87
CA VAL A 92 -0.51 -3.95 7.17
C VAL A 92 -0.13 -5.23 7.89
N PHE A 93 1.07 -5.23 8.45
CA PHE A 93 1.59 -6.30 9.30
C PHE A 93 2.12 -5.70 10.60
N ASP A 94 1.59 -6.14 11.73
CA ASP A 94 2.11 -5.81 13.05
C ASP A 94 3.35 -6.65 13.38
N HIS A 95 4.53 -6.00 13.35
CA HIS A 95 5.80 -6.66 13.69
C HIS A 95 5.97 -6.86 15.19
N ASP A 96 5.24 -6.10 16.02
CA ASP A 96 5.29 -6.18 17.48
C ASP A 96 4.35 -7.30 17.98
N ASP A 97 3.13 -7.37 17.43
CA ASP A 97 2.14 -8.43 17.71
C ASP A 97 1.98 -9.40 16.53
N ARG A 98 2.79 -10.46 16.55
CA ARG A 98 2.79 -11.50 15.50
C ARG A 98 1.63 -12.49 15.58
N SER A 99 0.63 -12.27 16.45
CA SER A 99 -0.62 -13.06 16.42
C SER A 99 -1.41 -12.86 15.13
N GLY A 100 -1.17 -11.73 14.44
CA GLY A 100 -1.80 -11.38 13.18
C GLY A 100 -3.22 -10.84 13.30
N THR A 101 -3.77 -10.70 14.51
CA THR A 101 -5.17 -10.30 14.72
C THR A 101 -5.56 -8.93 14.12
N LYS A 102 -4.58 -8.07 13.83
CA LYS A 102 -4.75 -6.76 13.20
C LYS A 102 -4.15 -6.66 11.79
N ASP A 103 -3.58 -7.76 11.31
CA ASP A 103 -2.97 -7.85 10.00
C ASP A 103 -4.04 -7.97 8.93
N GLY A 104 -3.74 -7.43 7.77
CA GLY A 104 -4.56 -7.66 6.60
C GLY A 104 -4.63 -6.46 5.70
N LEU A 105 -5.78 -6.35 5.05
CA LEU A 105 -6.02 -5.41 3.96
C LEU A 105 -6.94 -4.28 4.43
N TYR A 106 -6.43 -3.06 4.34
CA TYR A 106 -7.18 -1.85 4.58
C TYR A 106 -7.54 -1.20 3.25
N ILE A 107 -8.76 -0.68 3.16
CA ILE A 107 -9.24 0.00 1.97
C ILE A 107 -9.51 1.46 2.32
N PHE A 108 -8.95 2.37 1.56
CA PHE A 108 -9.09 3.82 1.76
C PHE A 108 -9.59 4.51 0.49
N ASP A 109 -10.34 5.58 0.69
CA ASP A 109 -10.71 6.54 -0.34
C ASP A 109 -9.49 7.45 -0.64
N LEU A 110 -9.03 7.49 -1.89
CA LEU A 110 -7.90 8.32 -2.31
C LEU A 110 -8.22 9.81 -2.37
N ARG A 111 -9.49 10.21 -2.28
CA ARG A 111 -9.87 11.63 -2.31
C ARG A 111 -9.55 12.30 -0.99
N ASP A 112 -9.86 11.64 0.12
CA ASP A 112 -9.83 12.23 1.46
C ASP A 112 -9.23 11.34 2.56
N GLY A 113 -8.78 10.13 2.21
CA GLY A 113 -8.14 9.17 3.11
C GLY A 113 -9.09 8.53 4.13
N LYS A 114 -10.40 8.60 3.90
CA LYS A 114 -11.39 7.88 4.70
C LYS A 114 -11.24 6.37 4.51
N GLN A 115 -11.24 5.62 5.61
CA GLN A 115 -11.30 4.17 5.53
C GLN A 115 -12.67 3.69 5.04
N LEU A 116 -12.66 2.87 3.99
CA LEU A 116 -13.83 2.25 3.38
C LEU A 116 -14.06 0.84 3.88
N GLY A 117 -13.01 0.14 4.31
CA GLY A 117 -13.12 -1.23 4.80
C GLY A 117 -11.82 -1.76 5.40
N TYR A 118 -11.93 -2.93 6.01
CA TYR A 118 -10.83 -3.74 6.51
C TYR A 118 -11.19 -5.21 6.31
N VAL A 119 -10.22 -6.00 5.86
CA VAL A 119 -10.33 -7.45 5.71
C VAL A 119 -9.13 -8.08 6.42
N HIS A 120 -9.41 -8.86 7.46
CA HIS A 120 -8.39 -9.69 8.07
C HIS A 120 -8.08 -10.86 7.13
N THR A 121 -6.94 -10.81 6.42
CA THR A 121 -6.57 -11.80 5.39
C THR A 121 -5.77 -12.96 5.96
N GLY A 122 -5.04 -12.74 7.04
CA GLY A 122 -4.16 -13.72 7.65
C GLY A 122 -2.95 -13.07 8.30
N ALA A 123 -2.23 -13.83 9.12
CA ALA A 123 -1.05 -13.33 9.83
C ALA A 123 0.12 -13.05 8.86
N GLY A 124 0.79 -11.92 9.05
CA GLY A 124 1.91 -11.49 8.23
C GLY A 124 1.52 -10.96 6.85
N ALA A 125 0.36 -10.31 6.70
CA ALA A 125 -0.06 -9.72 5.42
C ALA A 125 1.02 -8.78 4.86
N ASN A 126 1.60 -9.13 3.70
CA ASN A 126 2.87 -8.55 3.25
C ASN A 126 2.75 -7.79 1.92
N ALA A 127 2.07 -8.38 0.92
CA ALA A 127 1.90 -7.76 -0.38
C ALA A 127 0.45 -7.85 -0.86
N VAL A 128 0.06 -6.91 -1.72
CA VAL A 128 -1.25 -6.90 -2.40
C VAL A 128 -1.10 -6.57 -3.88
N LYS A 129 -1.90 -7.25 -4.71
CA LYS A 129 -2.14 -6.86 -6.11
C LYS A 129 -3.63 -6.77 -6.38
N TYR A 130 -4.03 -5.75 -7.12
CA TYR A 130 -5.40 -5.55 -7.58
C TYR A 130 -5.54 -5.97 -9.04
N ASN A 131 -6.56 -6.77 -9.33
CA ASN A 131 -6.95 -7.14 -10.68
C ASN A 131 -8.30 -6.51 -11.03
N PRO A 132 -8.31 -5.41 -11.81
CA PRO A 132 -9.54 -4.72 -12.17
C PRO A 132 -10.44 -5.52 -13.12
N LYS A 133 -9.91 -6.53 -13.83
CA LYS A 133 -10.71 -7.38 -14.74
C LYS A 133 -11.72 -8.24 -13.99
N TYR A 134 -11.32 -8.74 -12.82
CA TYR A 134 -12.18 -9.57 -11.97
C TYR A 134 -12.64 -8.82 -10.71
N ASN A 135 -12.16 -7.59 -10.51
CA ASN A 135 -12.38 -6.81 -9.29
C ASN A 135 -11.99 -7.60 -8.03
N GLU A 136 -10.80 -8.21 -8.09
CA GLU A 136 -10.24 -9.07 -7.05
C GLU A 136 -8.91 -8.51 -6.55
N LEU A 137 -8.65 -8.71 -5.26
CA LEU A 137 -7.39 -8.42 -4.60
C LEU A 137 -6.74 -9.72 -4.17
N TYR A 138 -5.45 -9.86 -4.40
CA TYR A 138 -4.65 -11.02 -3.98
C TYR A 138 -3.68 -10.55 -2.91
N VAL A 139 -3.81 -11.07 -1.70
CA VAL A 139 -3.01 -10.70 -0.54
C VAL A 139 -2.18 -11.88 -0.10
N THR A 140 -0.86 -11.70 0.00
CA THR A 140 0.05 -12.72 0.53
C THR A 140 0.21 -12.55 2.04
N ASN A 141 0.05 -13.62 2.79
CA ASN A 141 0.19 -13.65 4.24
C ASN A 141 1.42 -14.48 4.60
N PHE A 142 2.53 -13.80 4.90
CA PHE A 142 3.84 -14.40 5.09
C PHE A 142 3.89 -15.37 6.28
N THR A 143 3.30 -14.99 7.41
CA THR A 143 3.39 -15.79 8.65
C THR A 143 2.46 -16.99 8.59
N SER A 144 1.25 -16.85 8.05
CA SER A 144 0.31 -17.97 7.91
C SER A 144 0.61 -18.87 6.72
N GLY A 145 1.47 -18.45 5.79
CA GLY A 145 1.76 -19.22 4.57
C GLY A 145 0.56 -19.31 3.64
N THR A 146 -0.27 -18.27 3.57
CA THR A 146 -1.49 -18.28 2.73
C THR A 146 -1.53 -17.14 1.72
N ILE A 147 -2.36 -17.31 0.69
CA ILE A 147 -2.80 -16.25 -0.21
C ILE A 147 -4.31 -16.12 -0.12
N SER A 148 -4.81 -14.94 0.24
CA SER A 148 -6.25 -14.66 0.27
C SER A 148 -6.67 -13.91 -1.00
N VAL A 149 -7.77 -14.33 -1.61
CA VAL A 149 -8.45 -13.59 -2.68
C VAL A 149 -9.63 -12.84 -2.09
N VAL A 150 -9.65 -11.52 -2.22
CA VAL A 150 -10.67 -10.64 -1.65
C VAL A 150 -11.50 -10.01 -2.77
N ASP A 151 -12.82 -10.07 -2.63
CA ASP A 151 -13.75 -9.32 -3.50
C ASP A 151 -13.59 -7.82 -3.21
N ALA A 152 -13.22 -7.04 -4.23
CA ALA A 152 -12.92 -5.63 -4.05
C ALA A 152 -14.18 -4.75 -3.97
N THR A 153 -15.39 -5.28 -4.10
CA THR A 153 -16.64 -4.54 -3.84
C THR A 153 -17.17 -4.81 -2.44
N LYS A 154 -17.21 -6.09 -2.06
CA LYS A 154 -17.78 -6.54 -0.77
C LYS A 154 -16.78 -6.52 0.37
N TYR A 155 -15.49 -6.43 0.06
CA TYR A 155 -14.39 -6.51 1.03
C TYR A 155 -14.49 -7.79 1.88
N SER A 156 -14.58 -8.92 1.21
CA SER A 156 -14.67 -10.24 1.84
C SER A 156 -13.76 -11.24 1.13
N ILE A 157 -13.15 -12.15 1.89
CA ILE A 157 -12.39 -13.27 1.32
C ILE A 157 -13.34 -14.18 0.56
N THR A 158 -12.99 -14.48 -0.69
CA THR A 158 -13.73 -15.40 -1.57
C THR A 158 -13.04 -16.74 -1.70
N ARG A 159 -11.70 -16.75 -1.61
CA ARG A 159 -10.85 -17.94 -1.69
C ARG A 159 -9.60 -17.74 -0.84
N GLU A 160 -9.05 -18.83 -0.35
CA GLU A 160 -7.75 -18.88 0.30
C GLU A 160 -6.96 -20.07 -0.24
N PHE A 161 -5.66 -19.86 -0.43
CA PHE A 161 -4.72 -20.90 -0.86
C PHE A 161 -3.63 -21.05 0.19
N ASN A 162 -3.36 -22.29 0.62
CA ASN A 162 -2.18 -22.61 1.40
C ASN A 162 -0.98 -22.72 0.47
N MET A 163 0.12 -22.09 0.84
CA MET A 163 1.40 -22.19 0.15
C MET A 163 2.22 -23.33 0.78
N PRO A 164 2.92 -24.14 -0.03
CA PRO A 164 3.74 -25.24 0.44
C PRO A 164 4.97 -24.79 1.24
#